data_AF-A0A964JPE3-F1
#
_entry.id   AF-A0A964JPE3-F1
#
_cell.length_a   1.000
_cell.length_b   1.000
_cell.length_c   1.000
_cell.angle_alpha   90.00
_cell.angle_beta   90.00
_cell.angle_gamma   90.00
#
_symmetry.space_group_name_H-M   'P 1'
#
loop_
_entity.id
_entity.type
_entity.pdbx_description
1 polymer ?
#
loop_
_entity_poly.entity_id
_entity_poly.type
_entity_poly.pdbx_seq_one_letter_code
_entity_poly.pdbx_strand_id
1 'polypeptide(L)' 'MPIFVLGFSRSALVADVAFVSIHAVYIHSNTRWRFPVLRWLIATPEYHHWHHTSDEEGLDKNPAAFLPFWDWLFG' A
#
# COMPACT_ATOMS: atom_id res chain seq x y z
N MET A 1 -1.69 -18.29 -6.86
CA MET A 1 -1.98 -19.73 -7.04
C MET A 1 -2.55 -20.42 -5.79
N PRO A 2 -2.08 -20.18 -4.56
CA PRO A 2 -2.64 -20.84 -3.36
C PRO A 2 -4.15 -20.57 -3.16
N ILE A 3 -4.58 -19.32 -3.35
CA ILE A 3 -5.97 -18.88 -3.20
C ILE A 3 -6.98 -19.54 -4.16
N PHE A 4 -6.56 -20.01 -5.34
CA PHE A 4 -7.44 -20.77 -6.25
C PHE A 4 -7.68 -22.19 -5.71
N VAL A 5 -6.63 -22.81 -5.16
CA VAL A 5 -6.71 -24.16 -4.57
C VAL A 5 -7.53 -24.16 -3.27
N LEU A 6 -7.55 -23.05 -2.54
CA LEU A 6 -8.37 -22.87 -1.33
C LEU A 6 -9.88 -22.69 -1.63
N GLY A 7 -10.31 -22.73 -2.89
CA GLY A 7 -11.73 -22.73 -3.28
C GLY A 7 -12.38 -21.35 -3.37
N PHE A 8 -11.60 -20.26 -3.43
CA PHE A 8 -12.16 -18.92 -3.63
C PHE A 8 -12.76 -18.77 -5.03
N SER A 9 -13.86 -18.02 -5.14
CA SER A 9 -14.55 -17.83 -6.41
C SER A 9 -13.68 -17.06 -7.41
N ARG A 10 -13.87 -17.34 -8.71
CA ARG A 10 -13.16 -16.62 -9.78
C ARG A 10 -13.39 -15.11 -9.71
N SER A 11 -14.61 -14.68 -9.39
CA SER A 11 -14.93 -13.25 -9.26
C SER A 11 -14.18 -12.59 -8.11
N ALA A 12 -14.05 -13.26 -6.95
CA ALA A 12 -13.27 -12.74 -5.83
C ALA A 12 -11.79 -12.59 -6.21
N LEU A 13 -11.21 -13.57 -6.90
CA LEU A 13 -9.82 -13.51 -7.37
C LEU A 13 -9.58 -12.36 -8.36
N VAL A 14 -10.50 -12.16 -9.30
CA VAL A 14 -10.40 -11.06 -10.27
C VAL A 14 -10.53 -9.71 -9.57
N ALA A 15 -11.45 -9.58 -8.60
CA ALA A 15 -11.61 -8.36 -7.82
C ALA A 15 -10.37 -8.04 -7.00
N ASP A 16 -9.77 -9.05 -6.34
CA ASP A 16 -8.54 -8.91 -5.57
C ASP A 16 -7.37 -8.44 -6.44
N VAL A 17 -7.12 -9.12 -7.57
CA VAL A 17 -6.05 -8.73 -8.51
C VAL A 17 -6.26 -7.30 -9.01
N ALA A 18 -7.48 -6.93 -9.39
CA ALA A 18 -7.77 -5.57 -9.83
C ALA A 18 -7.53 -4.55 -8.71
N PHE A 19 -8.01 -4.82 -7.50
CA PHE A 19 -7.83 -3.95 -6.34
C PHE A 19 -6.35 -3.75 -6.00
N VAL A 20 -5.60 -4.85 -5.85
CA VAL A 20 -4.16 -4.81 -5.53
C VAL A 20 -3.39 -4.08 -6.62
N SER A 21 -3.70 -4.33 -7.89
CA SER A 21 -3.01 -3.70 -9.01
C SER A 21 -3.25 -2.20 -9.06
N ILE A 22 -4.52 -1.78 -8.91
CA ILE A 22 -4.88 -0.35 -8.88
C ILE A 22 -4.23 0.34 -7.68
N HIS A 23 -4.25 -0.29 -6.50
CA HIS A 23 -3.65 0.29 -5.31
C HIS A 23 -2.13 0.42 -5.43
N ALA A 24 -1.45 -0.60 -5.98
CA ALA A 24 -0.02 -0.56 -6.23
C ALA A 24 0.37 0.59 -7.16
N VAL A 25 -0.36 0.80 -8.26
CA VAL A 25 -0.11 1.95 -9.16
C VAL A 25 -0.40 3.27 -8.45
N TYR A 26 -1.49 3.34 -7.68
CA TYR A 26 -1.89 4.53 -6.93
C TYR A 26 -0.79 5.01 -5.97
N ILE A 27 -0.28 4.14 -5.10
CA ILE A 27 0.72 4.53 -4.08
C ILE A 27 2.09 4.90 -4.67
N HIS A 28 2.37 4.51 -5.92
CA HIS A 28 3.59 4.89 -6.65
C HIS A 28 3.36 6.08 -7.61
N SER A 29 2.16 6.64 -7.66
CA SER A 29 1.85 7.75 -8.54
C SER A 29 2.49 9.06 -8.06
N ASN A 30 3.09 9.85 -8.97
CA ASN A 30 3.66 11.16 -8.64
C ASN A 30 2.58 12.24 -8.57
N THR A 31 1.62 12.07 -7.66
CA THR A 31 0.53 13.03 -7.43
C THR A 31 0.80 13.84 -6.16
N ARG A 32 0.28 15.07 -6.10
CA ARG A 32 0.42 15.95 -4.93
C ARG A 32 -0.71 15.78 -3.92
N TRP A 33 -1.38 14.64 -3.93
CA TRP A 33 -2.53 14.40 -3.05
C TRP A 33 -2.06 14.14 -1.62
N ARG A 34 -2.67 14.87 -0.67
CA ARG A 34 -2.35 14.76 0.75
C ARG A 34 -3.62 14.40 1.51
N PHE A 35 -3.55 13.33 2.30
CA PHE A 35 -4.67 12.85 3.09
C PHE A 35 -4.24 12.70 4.55
N PRO A 36 -4.23 13.79 5.33
CA PRO A 36 -3.60 13.83 6.65
C PRO A 36 -4.22 12.87 7.67
N VAL A 37 -5.49 12.50 7.49
CA VAL A 37 -6.18 11.50 8.33
C VAL A 37 -6.08 10.11 7.70
N LEU A 38 -6.36 9.98 6.40
CA LEU A 38 -6.43 8.67 5.75
C LEU A 38 -5.08 7.95 5.68
N ARG A 39 -3.97 8.70 5.67
CA ARG A 39 -2.60 8.16 5.63
C ARG A 39 -2.27 7.18 6.78
N TRP A 40 -3.06 7.16 7.85
CA TRP A 40 -2.86 6.24 8.97
C TRP A 40 -3.58 4.90 8.77
N LEU A 41 -4.53 4.84 7.84
CA LEU A 41 -5.38 3.66 7.62
C LEU A 41 -5.10 3.02 6.25
N ILE A 42 -4.87 3.83 5.22
CA ILE A 42 -4.63 3.38 3.85
C ILE A 42 -3.35 4.04 3.34
N ALA A 43 -2.48 3.25 2.71
CA ALA A 43 -1.27 3.78 2.10
C ALA A 43 -1.62 4.80 0.99
N THR A 44 -0.97 5.94 1.03
CA THR A 44 -1.15 7.04 0.07
C THR A 44 0.15 7.28 -0.71
N PRO A 45 0.10 7.98 -1.86
CA PRO A 45 1.30 8.38 -2.58
C PRO A 45 2.29 9.14 -1.68
N GLU A 46 1.80 10.08 -0.87
CA GLU A 46 2.60 10.84 0.09
C GLU A 46 3.29 9.92 1.11
N TYR A 47 2.56 8.92 1.64
CA TYR A 47 3.08 8.01 2.66
C TYR A 47 4.14 7.05 2.10
N HIS A 48 3.81 6.38 0.99
CA HIS A 48 4.65 5.34 0.40
C HIS A 48 5.89 5.91 -0.31
N HIS A 49 5.87 7.17 -0.72
CA HIS A 49 7.05 7.81 -1.29
C HIS A 49 8.25 7.81 -0.33
N TRP A 50 8.02 7.97 0.97
CA TRP A 50 9.09 7.91 1.97
C TRP A 50 9.84 6.57 1.97
N HIS A 51 9.18 5.46 1.64
CA HIS A 51 9.84 4.17 1.51
C HIS A 51 10.91 4.15 0.41
N HIS A 52 10.73 4.97 -0.63
CA HIS A 52 11.66 5.05 -1.77
C HIS A 52 12.69 6.19 -1.63
N THR A 53 12.68 6.94 -0.53
CA THR A 53 13.66 8.01 -0.35
C THR A 53 15.05 7.46 -0.08
N SER A 54 16.06 8.24 -0.47
CA SER A 54 17.46 7.98 -0.13
C SER A 54 17.96 8.89 1.01
N ASP A 55 17.09 9.76 1.53
CA ASP A 55 17.41 10.62 2.67
C ASP A 55 17.52 9.79 3.94
N GLU A 56 18.51 10.08 4.79
CA GLU A 56 18.74 9.37 6.05
C GLU A 56 17.49 9.32 6.95
N GLU A 57 16.66 10.36 6.92
CA GLU A 57 15.42 10.49 7.70
C GLU A 57 14.34 9.48 7.31
N GLY A 58 14.38 8.94 6.09
CA GLY A 58 13.37 8.01 5.58
C GLY A 58 13.87 6.61 5.25
N LEU A 59 15.15 6.32 5.51
CA LEU A 59 15.67 4.96 5.36
C LEU A 59 14.90 3.99 6.26
N ASP A 60 14.52 2.84 5.69
CA ASP A 60 13.76 1.78 6.36
C ASP A 60 12.42 2.24 6.98
N LYS A 61 11.82 3.32 6.47
CA LYS A 61 10.51 3.82 6.88
C LYS A 61 9.40 3.45 5.91
N ASN A 62 8.18 3.36 6.45
CA ASN A 62 6.93 3.20 5.73
C ASN A 62 6.82 1.98 4.77
N PRO A 63 7.26 0.75 5.15
CA PRO A 63 7.24 -0.41 4.26
C PRO A 63 5.82 -0.93 3.92
N ALA A 64 4.77 -0.56 4.65
CA ALA A 64 3.42 -1.05 4.39
C ALA A 64 2.84 -0.48 3.08
N ALA A 65 2.48 -1.38 2.17
CA ALA A 65 1.86 -1.04 0.90
C ALA A 65 0.33 -0.87 0.97
N PHE A 66 -0.31 -1.23 2.09
CA PHE A 66 -1.78 -1.16 2.23
C PHE A 66 -2.22 -0.50 3.53
N LEU A 67 -1.71 -0.98 4.66
CA LEU A 67 -2.13 -0.56 6.00
C LEU A 67 -0.96 0.07 6.77
N PRO A 68 -0.74 1.39 6.63
CA PRO A 68 0.26 2.17 7.39
C PRO A 68 0.16 2.01 8.91
N PHE A 69 -1.01 1.60 9.41
CA PHE A 69 -1.21 1.27 10.81
C PHE A 69 -0.14 0.28 11.35
N TRP A 70 0.29 -0.68 10.54
CA TRP A 70 1.32 -1.63 10.97
C TRP A 70 2.69 -1.00 11.13
N ASP A 71 3.04 -0.09 10.24
CA ASP A 71 4.30 0.65 10.33
C ASP A 71 4.30 1.51 11.60
N TRP A 72 3.18 2.20 11.89
CA TRP A 72 3.04 2.97 13.14
C TRP A 72 3.12 2.10 14.40
N LEU A 73 2.58 0.88 14.36
CA LEU A 73 2.57 -0.02 15.51
C LEU A 73 3.94 -0.65 15.78
N PHE A 74 4.76 -0.83 14.74
CA PHE A 74 5.99 -1.62 14.83
C PHE A 74 7.28 -0.87 14.44
N GLY A 75 7.25 0.43 14.08
CA GLY A 75 8.44 1.17 13.61
C GLY A 75 8.39 2.69 13.68
#